data_AF-A0A3P1WUV1-F1
#
_entry.id   AF-A0A3P1WUV1-F1
#
_cell.length_a   1.000
_cell.length_b   1.000
_cell.length_c   1.000
_cell.angle_alpha   90.00
_cell.angle_beta   90.00
_cell.angle_gamma   90.00
#
_symmetry.space_group_name_H-M   'P 1'
#
loop_
_entity.id
_entity.type
_entity.pdbx_description
1 polymer ?
#
loop_
_entity_poly.entity_id
_entity_poly.type
_entity_poly.pdbx_seq_one_letter_code
_entity_poly.pdbx_strand_id
1 'polypeptide(L)'
;FNIGAMIRWLDFNDTWLAAEWGHPSDNLGGILATADWLSRNAVASGKAPLTMKQVLTAMIKAHEIQGCIALENSFNRVGLDHVLLVKVASTAVVAEMLGLTREEILNAVSL
;
A
#
# COMPACT_ATOMS: atom_id res chain seq x y z
N PHE A 1 0.08 10.79 2.91
CA PHE A 1 0.45 11.13 4.30
C PHE A 1 -0.79 11.25 5.18
N ASN A 2 -1.63 12.30 5.04
CA ASN A 2 -2.77 12.57 5.94
C ASN A 2 -3.63 11.34 6.27
N ILE A 3 -4.13 10.62 5.24
CA ILE A 3 -4.96 9.43 5.46
C ILE A 3 -4.22 8.37 6.29
N GLY A 4 -2.98 8.02 5.91
CA GLY A 4 -2.16 7.05 6.63
C GLY A 4 -1.89 7.45 8.09
N ALA A 5 -1.55 8.72 8.32
CA ALA A 5 -1.36 9.25 9.67
C ALA A 5 -2.64 9.15 10.50
N MET A 6 -3.79 9.53 9.94
CA MET A 6 -5.08 9.51 10.63
C MET A 6 -5.53 8.09 11.00
N ILE A 7 -5.43 7.12 10.09
CA ILE A 7 -5.90 5.76 10.33
C ILE A 7 -5.04 5.02 11.36
N ARG A 8 -3.75 5.36 11.44
CA ARG A 8 -2.80 4.72 12.38
C ARG A 8 -2.69 5.43 13.73
N TRP A 9 -3.12 6.69 13.83
CA TRP A 9 -2.83 7.59 14.96
C TRP A 9 -3.18 7.02 16.33
N LEU A 10 -4.34 6.37 16.45
CA LEU A 10 -4.88 5.88 17.72
C LEU A 10 -4.51 4.42 18.01
N ASP A 11 -3.74 3.77 17.13
CA ASP A 11 -3.39 2.36 17.25
C ASP A 11 -4.62 1.43 17.37
N PHE A 12 -5.71 1.82 16.71
CA PHE A 12 -7.00 1.10 16.68
C PHE A 12 -7.33 0.52 15.31
N ASN A 13 -6.41 0.63 14.35
CA ASN A 13 -6.54 -0.05 13.06
C ASN A 13 -6.14 -1.53 13.16
N ASP A 14 -6.21 -2.24 12.03
CA ASP A 14 -5.96 -3.69 11.99
C ASP A 14 -4.55 -4.08 12.43
N THR A 15 -4.28 -5.39 12.54
CA THR A 15 -2.96 -5.88 12.96
C THR A 15 -2.65 -7.22 12.30
N TRP A 16 -1.39 -7.41 11.94
CA TRP A 16 -0.81 -8.68 11.51
C TRP A 16 0.38 -9.02 12.42
N LEU A 17 0.33 -10.21 13.05
CA LEU A 17 1.34 -10.66 14.01
C LEU A 17 2.09 -11.87 13.45
N ALA A 18 3.35 -11.68 13.09
CA ALA A 18 4.24 -12.72 12.61
C ALA A 18 5.68 -12.54 13.13
N ALA A 19 6.71 -12.97 12.38
CA ALA A 19 8.11 -12.69 12.74
C ALA A 19 8.39 -11.17 12.78
N GLU A 20 7.71 -10.42 11.92
CA GLU A 20 7.53 -8.98 12.04
C GLU A 20 6.07 -8.65 12.38
N TRP A 21 5.86 -7.60 13.17
CA TRP A 21 4.53 -7.08 13.49
C TRP A 21 4.22 -5.87 12.63
N GLY A 22 2.95 -5.63 12.32
CA GLY A 22 2.56 -4.41 11.63
C GLY A 22 1.06 -4.28 11.39
N HIS A 23 0.69 -3.19 10.71
CA HIS A 23 -0.69 -2.82 10.44
C HIS A 23 -0.89 -2.67 8.92
N PRO A 24 -1.28 -3.73 8.20
CA PRO A 24 -1.37 -3.68 6.74
C PRO A 24 -2.39 -2.66 6.21
N SER A 25 -3.38 -2.26 7.01
CA SER A 25 -4.28 -1.15 6.68
C SER A 25 -3.56 0.19 6.47
N ASP A 26 -2.32 0.37 6.96
CA ASP A 26 -1.53 1.59 6.74
C ASP A 26 -1.33 1.90 5.24
N ASN A 27 -1.31 0.88 4.38
CA ASN A 27 -1.21 1.01 2.93
C ASN A 27 -2.43 1.72 2.31
N LEU A 28 -3.58 1.75 3.00
CA LEU A 28 -4.79 2.44 2.54
C LEU A 28 -4.52 3.92 2.27
N GLY A 29 -3.60 4.54 3.02
CA GLY A 29 -3.23 5.94 2.83
C GLY A 29 -2.70 6.24 1.43
N GLY A 30 -1.87 5.35 0.87
CA GLY A 30 -1.33 5.48 -0.49
C GLY A 30 -2.36 5.08 -1.54
N ILE A 31 -3.04 3.96 -1.32
CA ILE A 31 -4.04 3.40 -2.25
C ILE A 31 -5.20 4.39 -2.45
N LEU A 32 -5.82 4.87 -1.37
CA LEU A 32 -7.02 5.71 -1.46
C LEU A 32 -6.71 7.09 -2.04
N ALA A 33 -5.59 7.70 -1.64
CA ALA A 33 -5.17 9.01 -2.16
C ALA A 33 -4.93 8.95 -3.67
N THR A 34 -4.22 7.93 -4.15
CA THR A 34 -3.96 7.73 -5.58
C THR A 34 -5.23 7.40 -6.34
N ALA A 35 -6.10 6.53 -5.80
CA ALA A 35 -7.36 6.16 -6.44
C ALA A 35 -8.28 7.36 -6.64
N ASP A 36 -8.43 8.21 -5.62
CA ASP A 36 -9.26 9.42 -5.69
C ASP A 36 -8.70 10.41 -6.73
N TRP A 37 -7.39 10.67 -6.70
CA TRP A 37 -6.76 11.56 -7.67
C TRP A 37 -6.90 11.06 -9.11
N LEU A 38 -6.60 9.78 -9.39
CA LEU A 38 -6.76 9.20 -10.72
C LEU A 38 -8.22 9.27 -11.20
N SER A 39 -9.16 8.96 -10.32
CA SER A 39 -10.59 8.96 -10.64
C SER A 39 -11.11 10.34 -10.98
N ARG A 40 -10.73 11.37 -10.20
CA ARG A 40 -11.11 12.76 -10.49
C ARG A 40 -10.57 13.24 -11.83
N ASN A 41 -9.31 12.94 -12.14
CA ASN A 41 -8.69 13.30 -13.41
C ASN A 41 -9.33 12.54 -14.59
N ALA A 42 -9.68 11.26 -14.41
CA ALA A 42 -10.39 10.48 -15.42
C ALA A 42 -11.75 11.10 -15.74
N VAL A 43 -12.56 11.42 -14.72
CA VAL A 43 -13.87 12.07 -14.89
C VAL A 43 -13.74 13.42 -15.58
N ALA A 44 -12.79 14.27 -15.16
CA ALA A 44 -12.51 15.56 -15.79
C ALA A 44 -12.10 15.41 -17.27
N SER A 45 -11.52 14.27 -17.64
CA SER A 45 -11.11 13.93 -19.00
C SER A 45 -12.16 13.12 -19.78
N GLY A 46 -13.39 12.97 -19.26
CA GLY A 46 -14.45 12.18 -19.92
C GLY A 46 -14.22 10.66 -19.92
N LYS A 47 -13.33 10.15 -19.08
CA LYS A 47 -13.03 8.72 -18.92
C LYS A 47 -13.73 8.14 -17.68
N ALA A 48 -13.90 6.82 -17.65
CA ALA A 48 -14.43 6.14 -16.48
C ALA A 48 -13.46 6.22 -15.28
N PRO A 49 -13.95 6.54 -14.07
CA PRO A 49 -13.12 6.51 -12.86
C PRO A 49 -12.80 5.09 -12.42
N LEU A 50 -11.88 4.95 -11.47
CA LEU A 50 -11.68 3.69 -10.77
C LEU A 50 -12.89 3.35 -9.89
N THR A 51 -13.06 2.07 -9.59
CA THR A 51 -14.12 1.57 -8.70
C THR A 51 -13.58 1.23 -7.32
N MET A 52 -14.44 1.21 -6.30
CA MET A 52 -14.05 0.71 -4.96
C MET A 52 -13.62 -0.75 -4.98
N LYS A 53 -14.08 -1.55 -5.95
CA LYS A 53 -13.57 -2.91 -6.16
C LYS A 53 -12.06 -2.90 -6.42
N GLN A 54 -11.56 -1.97 -7.22
CA GLN A 54 -10.12 -1.84 -7.50
C GLN A 54 -9.34 -1.39 -6.25
N VAL A 55 -9.90 -0.50 -5.43
CA VAL A 55 -9.31 -0.12 -4.13
C VAL A 55 -9.19 -1.34 -3.22
N LEU A 56 -10.27 -2.12 -3.06
CA LEU A 56 -10.26 -3.33 -2.23
C LEU A 56 -9.29 -4.40 -2.77
N THR A 57 -9.20 -4.56 -4.09
CA THR A 57 -8.20 -5.45 -4.71
C THR A 57 -6.77 -4.99 -4.41
N ALA A 58 -6.47 -3.68 -4.50
CA ALA A 58 -5.16 -3.15 -4.14
C ALA A 58 -4.85 -3.35 -2.64
N MET A 59 -5.84 -3.19 -1.75
CA MET A 59 -5.68 -3.47 -0.33
C MET A 59 -5.31 -4.93 -0.09
N ILE A 60 -6.02 -5.88 -0.71
CA ILE A 60 -5.72 -7.33 -0.60
C ILE A 60 -4.26 -7.59 -1.02
N LYS A 61 -3.84 -7.07 -2.19
CA LYS A 61 -2.47 -7.24 -2.67
C LYS A 61 -1.43 -6.65 -1.71
N ALA A 62 -1.69 -5.47 -1.14
CA ALA A 62 -0.77 -4.85 -0.19
C ALA A 62 -0.66 -5.63 1.12
N HIS A 63 -1.77 -6.19 1.62
CA HIS A 63 -1.77 -7.08 2.77
C HIS A 63 -0.94 -8.34 2.51
N GLU A 64 -1.08 -8.92 1.31
CA GLU A 64 -0.33 -10.11 0.93
C GLU A 64 1.17 -9.84 0.87
N ILE A 65 1.60 -8.74 0.23
CA ILE A 65 3.03 -8.39 0.11
C ILE A 65 3.64 -8.13 1.49
N GLN A 66 3.02 -7.28 2.31
CA GLN A 66 3.53 -6.96 3.64
C GLN A 66 3.47 -8.17 4.59
N GLY A 67 2.32 -8.85 4.64
CA GLY A 67 2.05 -9.95 5.56
C GLY A 67 2.92 -11.18 5.28
N CYS A 68 3.06 -11.58 4.01
CA CYS A 68 3.86 -12.75 3.65
C CYS A 68 5.36 -12.52 3.89
N ILE A 69 5.89 -11.33 3.60
CA ILE A 69 7.30 -11.03 3.93
C ILE A 69 7.51 -11.07 5.46
N ALA A 70 6.55 -10.55 6.23
CA ALA A 70 6.59 -10.52 7.69
C ALA A 70 6.52 -11.92 8.35
N LEU A 71 6.10 -12.98 7.64
CA LEU A 71 5.99 -14.33 8.20
C LEU A 71 7.31 -14.85 8.76
N GLU A 72 8.40 -14.67 8.02
CA GLU A 72 9.70 -15.26 8.33
C GLU A 72 10.82 -14.23 8.50
N ASN A 73 10.57 -12.96 8.14
CA ASN A 73 11.58 -11.90 8.18
C ASN A 73 11.25 -10.92 9.30
N SER A 74 12.19 -10.75 10.23
CA SER A 74 12.06 -9.84 11.37
C SER A 74 13.06 -8.70 11.24
N PHE A 75 12.58 -7.52 10.83
CA PHE A 75 13.38 -6.31 10.66
C PHE A 75 13.69 -5.66 12.01
N ASN A 76 12.80 -5.83 13.00
CA ASN A 76 13.04 -5.37 14.37
C ASN A 76 14.32 -6.00 14.98
N ARG A 77 14.64 -7.26 14.63
CA ARG A 77 15.87 -7.96 15.10
C ARG A 77 17.16 -7.36 14.55
N VAL A 78 17.07 -6.56 13.49
CA VAL A 78 18.20 -5.84 12.89
C VAL A 78 18.11 -4.33 13.11
N GLY A 79 17.22 -3.87 14.01
CA GLY A 79 17.09 -2.46 14.37
C GLY A 79 16.38 -1.58 13.33
N LEU A 80 15.65 -2.20 12.39
CA LEU A 80 14.84 -1.51 11.39
C LEU A 80 13.35 -1.62 11.74
N ASP A 81 12.60 -0.55 11.47
CA ASP A 81 11.17 -0.52 11.74
C ASP A 81 10.36 -1.21 10.61
N HIS A 82 9.22 -1.79 10.99
CA HIS A 82 8.34 -2.56 10.13
C HIS A 82 7.69 -1.75 9.00
N VAL A 83 7.63 -0.42 9.14
CA VAL A 83 7.09 0.51 8.13
C VAL A 83 7.83 0.44 6.79
N LEU A 84 9.03 -0.16 6.74
CA LEU A 84 9.68 -0.55 5.49
C LEU A 84 8.75 -1.38 4.59
N LEU A 85 8.01 -2.33 5.17
CA LEU A 85 7.11 -3.19 4.42
C LEU A 85 5.87 -2.44 3.92
N VAL A 86 5.42 -1.41 4.65
CA VAL A 86 4.37 -0.49 4.16
C VAL A 86 4.88 0.26 2.92
N LYS A 87 6.13 0.72 2.92
CA LYS A 87 6.74 1.36 1.74
C LYS A 87 6.76 0.41 0.54
N VAL A 88 7.28 -0.81 0.71
CA VAL A 88 7.38 -1.80 -0.37
C VAL A 88 6.00 -2.17 -0.94
N ALA A 89 5.05 -2.51 -0.07
CA ALA A 89 3.70 -2.92 -0.49
C ALA A 89 2.96 -1.77 -1.17
N SER A 90 2.97 -0.57 -0.59
CA SER A 90 2.34 0.62 -1.17
C SER A 90 2.94 0.97 -2.53
N THR A 91 4.26 0.96 -2.68
CA THR A 91 4.92 1.26 -3.97
C THR A 91 4.47 0.29 -5.06
N ALA A 92 4.46 -1.02 -4.78
CA ALA A 92 4.08 -2.03 -5.76
C ALA A 92 2.63 -1.85 -6.26
N VAL A 93 1.67 -1.70 -5.34
CA VAL A 93 0.24 -1.60 -5.73
C VAL A 93 -0.10 -0.23 -6.33
N VAL A 94 0.51 0.86 -5.85
CA VAL A 94 0.30 2.20 -6.41
C VAL A 94 0.91 2.31 -7.80
N ALA A 95 2.09 1.73 -8.04
CA ALA A 95 2.70 1.68 -9.36
C ALA A 95 1.80 0.95 -10.38
N GLU A 96 1.21 -0.19 -10.00
CA GLU A 96 0.22 -0.88 -10.82
C GLU A 96 -1.02 0.00 -11.08
N MET A 97 -1.55 0.69 -10.06
CA MET A 97 -2.70 1.58 -10.21
C MET A 97 -2.44 2.77 -11.13
N LEU A 98 -1.20 3.27 -11.17
CA LEU A 98 -0.76 4.33 -12.09
C LEU A 98 -0.64 3.84 -13.54
N GLY A 99 -0.80 2.54 -13.79
CA GLY A 99 -0.69 1.94 -15.13
C GLY A 99 0.75 1.78 -15.59
N LEU A 100 1.71 1.69 -14.67
CA LEU A 100 3.10 1.45 -15.01
C LEU A 100 3.31 0.07 -15.63
N THR A 101 4.32 -0.03 -16.50
CA THR A 101 4.76 -1.29 -17.08
C THR A 101 5.45 -2.17 -16.03
N ARG A 102 5.60 -3.46 -16.34
CA ARG A 102 6.32 -4.40 -15.46
C ARG A 102 7.73 -3.91 -15.11
N GLU A 103 8.47 -3.37 -16.07
CA GLU A 103 9.83 -2.88 -15.80
C GLU A 103 9.83 -1.63 -14.91
N GLU A 104 8.91 -0.70 -15.13
CA GLU A 104 8.76 0.47 -14.26
C GLU A 104 8.35 0.10 -12.84
N ILE A 105 7.50 -0.91 -12.66
CA ILE A 105 7.13 -1.44 -11.33
C ILE A 105 8.36 -2.08 -10.65
N LEU A 106 9.14 -2.88 -11.38
CA LEU A 106 10.38 -3.45 -10.84
C LEU A 106 11.37 -2.35 -10.41
N ASN A 107 11.56 -1.34 -11.26
CA ASN A 107 12.41 -0.20 -10.95
C ASN A 107 11.91 0.53 -9.70
N ALA A 108 10.60 0.81 -9.61
CA ALA A 108 9.98 1.48 -8.46
C ALA A 108 10.19 0.71 -7.15
N VAL A 109 10.07 -0.62 -7.16
CA VAL A 109 10.28 -1.45 -5.96
C VAL A 109 11.77 -1.55 -5.57
N SER A 110 12.69 -1.37 -6.53
CA SER A 110 14.14 -1.43 -6.28
C SER A 110 14.79 -0.11 -5.82
N LEU A 111 14.05 1.01 -5.90
CA LEU A 111 14.48 2.37 -5.54
C LEU A 111 14.49 2.61 -4.02
#